data_AF-A0A6B2LHQ2-F1
#
_entry.id   AF-A0A6B2LHQ2-F1
#
_cell.length_a   1.000
_cell.length_b   1.000
_cell.length_c   1.000
_cell.angle_alpha   90.00
_cell.angle_beta   90.00
_cell.angle_gamma   90.00
#
_symmetry.space_group_name_H-M   'P 1'
#
loop_
_entity.id
_entity.type
_entity.pdbx_description
1 polymer ?
#
loop_
_entity_poly.entity_id
_entity_poly.type
_entity_poly.pdbx_seq_one_letter_code
_entity_poly.pdbx_strand_id
1 'polypeptide(L)'
;MATQIATLLQGKHKPYFHPSADCGDFVVVVNASKVQFSGKKWEKKYYRSHSGYPGGLKEKKAKALFKQYPERILQRAVFGMLPDNKLNDRRQSRLRVFLNAEHDHTAQQPKEFRIFNTKQRNPVGAPWGLMPEYHVNFKKINEGTDEEMWEMETIQPVLTAEDKEKFKDAKRKGLLGKSHWNVPHPEGYVRGGVWKHQGKF
;
A
#
# COMPACT_ATOMS: atom_id res chain seq x y z
N MET A 1 6.43 -0.20 2.36
CA MET A 1 7.00 -1.47 2.87
C MET A 1 6.52 -1.78 4.28
N ALA A 2 7.02 -1.14 5.35
CA ALA A 2 6.67 -1.50 6.73
C ALA A 2 5.15 -1.58 7.01
N THR A 3 4.37 -0.65 6.45
CA THR A 3 2.90 -0.65 6.55
C THR A 3 2.27 -1.93 6.01
N GLN A 4 2.71 -2.42 4.85
CA GLN A 4 2.15 -3.63 4.24
C GLN A 4 2.54 -4.88 5.02
N ILE A 5 3.79 -4.93 5.51
CA ILE A 5 4.23 -6.01 6.41
C ILE A 5 3.33 -6.04 7.65
N ALA A 6 3.05 -4.89 8.27
CA ALA A 6 2.16 -4.81 9.41
C ALA A 6 0.72 -5.26 9.07
N THR A 7 0.21 -4.97 7.87
CA THR A 7 -1.10 -5.45 7.39
C THR A 7 -1.14 -6.98 7.27
N LEU A 8 -0.06 -7.60 6.77
CA LEU A 8 0.06 -9.06 6.69
C LEU A 8 0.13 -9.70 8.08
N LEU A 9 0.97 -9.15 8.98
CA LEU A 9 1.08 -9.60 10.37
C LEU A 9 -0.23 -9.43 11.17
N GLN A 10 -1.08 -8.48 10.79
CA GLN A 10 -2.41 -8.31 11.38
C GLN A 10 -3.48 -9.23 10.75
N GLY A 11 -3.25 -9.78 9.57
CA GLY A 11 -4.24 -10.58 8.84
C GLY A 11 -5.32 -9.76 8.14
N LYS A 12 -5.18 -8.42 8.05
CA LYS A 12 -6.18 -7.52 7.44
C LYS A 12 -6.39 -7.72 5.93
N HIS A 13 -5.56 -8.53 5.29
CA HIS A 13 -5.69 -8.90 3.89
C HIS A 13 -6.63 -10.11 3.69
N LYS A 14 -7.02 -10.80 4.77
CA LYS A 14 -7.97 -11.91 4.74
C LYS A 14 -9.39 -11.38 4.97
N PRO A 15 -10.40 -11.91 4.25
CA PRO A 15 -11.79 -11.45 4.39
C PRO A 15 -12.39 -11.81 5.77
N TYR A 16 -11.88 -12.84 6.43
CA TYR A 16 -12.32 -13.30 7.76
C TYR A 16 -11.56 -12.61 8.92
N PHE A 17 -11.02 -11.41 8.70
CA PHE A 17 -10.32 -10.67 9.75
C PHE A 17 -11.29 -10.23 10.87
N HIS A 18 -10.94 -10.54 12.12
CA HIS A 18 -11.66 -10.05 13.29
C HIS A 18 -10.68 -9.35 14.26
N PRO A 19 -10.95 -8.12 14.74
CA PRO A 19 -10.00 -7.35 15.56
C PRO A 19 -9.55 -8.01 16.87
N SER A 20 -10.43 -8.83 17.46
CA SER A 20 -10.13 -9.58 18.70
C SER A 20 -9.37 -10.90 18.44
N ALA A 21 -9.50 -11.45 17.24
CA ALA A 21 -8.88 -12.71 16.87
C ALA A 21 -7.53 -12.46 16.19
N ASP A 22 -6.59 -13.39 16.36
CA ASP A 22 -5.27 -13.29 15.77
C ASP A 22 -5.18 -14.15 14.51
N CYS A 23 -5.38 -13.53 13.34
CA CYS A 23 -5.47 -14.22 12.04
C CYS A 23 -4.31 -13.89 11.08
N GLY A 24 -3.25 -13.23 11.58
CA GLY A 24 -2.13 -12.78 10.76
C GLY A 24 -1.14 -13.88 10.38
N ASP A 25 -0.41 -13.66 9.29
CA ASP A 25 0.53 -14.64 8.74
C ASP A 25 1.97 -14.42 9.21
N PHE A 26 2.80 -15.44 9.03
CA PHE A 26 4.25 -15.34 9.16
C PHE A 26 4.83 -14.59 7.97
N VAL A 27 5.70 -13.62 8.25
CA VAL A 27 6.34 -12.82 7.21
C VAL A 27 7.85 -12.96 7.34
N VAL A 28 8.48 -13.47 6.28
CA VAL A 28 9.92 -13.55 6.14
C VAL A 28 10.38 -12.43 5.21
N VAL A 29 11.24 -11.55 5.71
CA VAL A 29 11.88 -10.51 4.91
C VAL A 29 13.34 -10.87 4.72
N VAL A 30 13.77 -10.98 3.47
CA VAL A 30 15.17 -11.20 3.09
C VAL A 30 15.82 -9.90 2.62
N ASN A 31 17.15 -9.87 2.52
CA ASN A 31 17.94 -8.73 2.05
C ASN A 31 17.74 -7.44 2.87
N ALA A 32 17.62 -7.54 4.20
CA ALA A 32 17.49 -6.36 5.06
C ALA A 32 18.68 -5.39 4.97
N SER A 33 19.86 -5.88 4.56
CA SER A 33 21.07 -5.09 4.29
C SER A 33 20.91 -4.08 3.14
N LYS A 34 19.91 -4.24 2.28
CA LYS A 34 19.66 -3.36 1.13
C LYS A 34 18.59 -2.29 1.40
N VAL A 35 18.07 -2.21 2.62
CA VAL A 35 17.03 -1.24 2.97
C VAL A 35 17.56 0.19 2.88
N GLN A 36 16.82 1.05 2.18
CA GLN A 36 17.20 2.45 1.99
C GLN A 36 16.16 3.41 2.56
N PHE A 37 16.65 4.52 3.14
CA PHE A 37 15.82 5.66 3.48
C PHE A 37 15.89 6.75 2.41
N SER A 38 14.77 7.44 2.22
CA SER A 38 14.69 8.62 1.37
C SER A 38 15.43 9.82 2.00
N GLY A 39 16.20 10.56 1.20
CA GLY A 39 16.80 11.85 1.59
C GLY A 39 17.85 11.74 2.71
N LYS A 40 18.01 12.81 3.50
CA LYS A 40 19.06 12.91 4.55
C LYS A 40 18.70 12.22 5.88
N LYS A 41 17.80 11.23 5.86
CA LYS A 41 17.31 10.56 7.08
C LYS A 41 18.36 9.71 7.79
N TRP A 42 19.33 9.19 7.05
CA TRP A 42 20.42 8.39 7.62
C TRP A 42 21.24 9.13 8.68
N GLU A 43 21.41 10.44 8.51
CA GLU A 43 22.20 11.29 9.39
C GLU A 43 21.36 11.98 10.46
N LYS A 44 20.14 12.41 10.08
CA LYS A 44 19.26 13.19 10.95
C LYS A 44 18.41 12.35 11.90
N LYS A 45 18.12 11.08 11.57
CA LYS A 45 17.26 10.24 12.40
C LYS A 45 18.05 9.60 13.54
N TYR A 46 17.58 9.84 14.76
CA TYR A 46 18.08 9.21 15.98
C TYR A 46 17.10 8.16 16.49
N TYR A 47 17.64 7.04 16.92
CA TYR A 47 16.94 6.01 17.69
C TYR A 47 17.31 6.18 19.15
N ARG A 48 16.31 6.45 19.99
CA ARG A 48 16.47 6.72 21.42
C ARG A 48 15.95 5.55 22.25
N SER A 49 16.60 5.29 23.35
CA SER A 49 16.15 4.34 24.39
C SER A 49 16.59 4.87 25.75
N HIS A 50 15.78 4.67 26.78
CA HIS A 50 16.08 5.10 28.14
C HIS A 50 16.18 3.89 29.05
N SER A 51 17.17 3.85 29.94
CA SER A 51 17.33 2.74 30.89
C SER A 51 16.41 2.82 32.12
N GLY A 52 15.88 4.01 32.43
CA GLY A 52 15.08 4.28 33.63
C GLY A 52 15.85 5.02 34.73
N TYR A 53 17.18 5.03 34.68
CA TYR A 53 18.04 5.76 35.64
C TYR A 53 18.29 7.21 35.20
N PRO A 54 18.57 8.15 36.12
CA PRO A 54 19.01 9.50 35.78
C PRO A 54 20.23 9.48 34.84
N GLY A 55 20.18 10.25 33.75
CA GLY A 55 21.23 10.25 32.71
C GLY A 55 21.23 9.02 31.79
N GLY A 56 20.23 8.13 31.89
CA GLY A 56 20.15 6.86 31.16
C GLY A 56 19.74 6.95 29.68
N LEU A 57 19.74 8.14 29.07
CA LEU A 57 19.35 8.33 27.67
C LEU A 57 20.46 7.85 26.73
N LYS A 58 20.14 6.84 25.92
CA LYS A 58 21.02 6.34 24.87
C LYS A 58 20.47 6.73 23.51
N GLU A 59 21.29 7.42 22.72
CA GLU A 59 20.94 7.81 21.36
C GLU A 59 21.88 7.14 20.35
N LYS A 60 21.31 6.59 19.27
CA LYS A 60 22.07 6.05 18.14
C LYS A 60 21.57 6.62 16.83
N LYS A 61 22.46 7.17 16.00
CA LYS A 61 22.13 7.60 14.63
C LYS A 61 21.69 6.40 13.79
N ALA A 62 20.77 6.62 12.85
CA ALA A 62 20.29 5.58 11.95
C ALA A 62 21.42 4.91 11.16
N LYS A 63 22.38 5.69 10.65
CA LYS A 63 23.57 5.16 9.94
C LYS A 63 24.41 4.22 10.82
N ALA A 64 24.64 4.58 12.07
CA ALA A 64 25.41 3.75 13.01
C ALA A 64 24.65 2.46 13.38
N LEU A 65 23.34 2.57 13.61
CA LEU A 65 22.49 1.41 13.90
C LEU A 65 22.44 0.45 12.71
N PHE A 66 22.37 0.96 11.49
CA PHE A 66 22.35 0.15 10.27
C PHE A 66 23.63 -0.63 10.04
N LYS A 67 24.79 -0.05 10.37
CA LYS A 67 26.08 -0.74 10.28
C LYS A 67 26.18 -1.92 11.25
N GLN A 68 25.60 -1.79 12.44
CA GLN A 68 25.66 -2.83 13.48
C GLN A 68 24.56 -3.89 13.33
N TYR A 69 23.32 -3.44 13.10
CA TYR A 69 22.10 -4.25 13.19
C TYR A 69 21.04 -3.71 12.21
N PRO A 70 21.21 -3.92 10.88
CA PRO A 70 20.27 -3.41 9.88
C PRO A 70 18.85 -4.02 10.04
N GLU A 71 18.73 -5.25 10.53
CA GLU A 71 17.46 -5.92 10.80
C GLU A 71 16.60 -5.16 11.83
N ARG A 72 17.23 -4.59 12.86
CA ARG A 72 16.52 -3.86 13.92
C ARG A 72 15.84 -2.60 13.41
N ILE A 73 16.37 -1.98 12.37
CA ILE A 73 15.75 -0.80 11.77
C ILE A 73 14.39 -1.16 11.17
N LEU A 74 14.34 -2.28 10.46
CA LEU A 74 13.10 -2.75 9.84
C LEU A 74 12.12 -3.24 10.89
N GLN A 75 12.58 -4.06 11.85
CA GLN A 75 11.76 -4.54 12.96
C GLN A 75 11.10 -3.38 13.72
N ARG A 76 11.88 -2.37 14.15
CA ARG A 76 11.34 -1.20 14.85
C ARG A 76 10.33 -0.42 14.01
N ALA A 77 10.56 -0.33 12.69
CA ALA A 77 9.62 0.34 11.80
C ALA A 77 8.29 -0.42 11.66
N VAL A 78 8.33 -1.76 11.66
CA VAL A 78 7.12 -2.59 11.59
C VAL A 78 6.41 -2.65 12.94
N PHE A 79 7.15 -2.81 14.04
CA PHE A 79 6.58 -2.91 15.39
C PHE A 79 5.87 -1.63 15.79
N GLY A 80 6.42 -0.46 15.45
CA GLY A 80 5.74 0.81 15.65
C GLY A 80 4.48 1.01 14.78
N MET A 81 4.20 0.13 13.82
CA MET A 81 2.99 0.15 12.99
C MET A 81 1.94 -0.88 13.46
N LEU A 82 2.27 -1.73 14.44
CA LEU A 82 1.31 -2.64 15.07
C LEU A 82 0.55 -1.89 16.17
N PRO A 83 -0.75 -2.17 16.35
CA PRO A 83 -1.52 -1.59 17.46
C PRO A 83 -1.02 -2.17 18.78
N ASP A 84 -0.88 -1.29 19.76
CA ASP A 84 -0.38 -1.64 21.08
C ASP A 84 -1.45 -2.36 21.89
N ASN A 85 -1.30 -3.67 22.03
CA ASN A 85 -2.21 -4.55 22.75
C ASN A 85 -1.50 -5.85 23.12
N LYS A 86 -2.17 -6.73 23.88
CA LYS A 86 -1.61 -8.03 24.30
C LYS A 86 -1.29 -8.98 23.13
N LEU A 87 -1.88 -8.76 21.96
CA LEU A 87 -1.60 -9.53 20.74
C LEU A 87 -0.38 -8.98 19.98
N ASN A 88 0.18 -7.83 20.39
CA ASN A 88 1.31 -7.20 19.72
C ASN A 88 2.52 -8.13 19.74
N ASP A 89 2.89 -8.67 20.90
CA ASP A 89 4.06 -9.56 21.04
C ASP A 89 3.94 -10.82 20.18
N ARG A 90 2.75 -11.41 20.10
CA ARG A 90 2.46 -12.56 19.24
C ARG A 90 2.61 -12.23 17.75
N ARG A 91 2.22 -11.03 17.34
CA ARG A 91 2.38 -10.57 15.95
C ARG A 91 3.83 -10.20 15.63
N GLN A 92 4.57 -9.66 16.60
CA GLN A 92 5.99 -9.38 16.44
C GLN A 92 6.82 -10.66 16.25
N SER A 93 6.50 -11.74 16.98
CA SER A 93 7.24 -13.00 16.89
C SER A 93 7.08 -13.74 15.55
N ARG A 94 6.05 -13.38 14.76
CA ARG A 94 5.84 -13.88 13.38
C ARG A 94 6.72 -13.22 12.33
N LEU A 95 7.32 -12.06 12.63
CA LEU A 95 8.21 -11.36 11.72
C LEU A 95 9.62 -11.94 11.83
N ARG A 96 10.14 -12.47 10.71
CA ARG A 96 11.54 -12.91 10.58
C ARG A 96 12.24 -12.04 9.56
N VAL A 97 13.41 -11.52 9.93
CA VAL A 97 14.18 -10.59 9.10
C VAL A 97 15.59 -11.13 8.94
N PHE A 98 15.98 -11.39 7.70
CA PHE A 98 17.30 -11.91 7.33
C PHE A 98 18.10 -10.84 6.57
N LEU A 99 19.41 -10.83 6.84
CA LEU A 99 20.37 -9.91 6.23
C LEU A 99 20.59 -10.21 4.74
N ASN A 100 20.66 -11.50 4.44
CA ASN A 100 21.00 -12.06 3.13
C ASN A 100 19.73 -12.49 2.39
N ALA A 101 19.90 -12.99 1.16
CA ALA A 101 18.81 -13.53 0.36
C ALA A 101 18.31 -14.90 0.88
N GLU A 102 19.15 -15.62 1.62
CA GLU A 102 18.87 -16.95 2.15
C GLU A 102 18.13 -16.88 3.50
N HIS A 103 17.31 -17.89 3.77
CA HIS A 103 16.49 -18.02 4.97
C HIS A 103 16.29 -19.50 5.32
N ASP A 104 16.21 -19.82 6.61
CA ASP A 104 16.17 -21.21 7.11
C ASP A 104 14.78 -21.88 7.00
N HIS A 105 13.77 -21.18 6.48
CA HIS A 105 12.37 -21.64 6.44
C HIS A 105 11.96 -22.29 5.12
N THR A 106 12.90 -22.88 4.39
CA THR A 106 12.64 -23.53 3.09
C THR A 106 11.60 -24.65 3.18
N ALA A 107 11.57 -25.40 4.28
CA ALA A 107 10.60 -26.48 4.49
C ALA A 107 9.13 -26.01 4.49
N GLN A 108 8.88 -24.73 4.83
CA GLN A 108 7.54 -24.15 4.91
C GLN A 108 7.02 -23.63 3.55
N GLN A 109 7.84 -23.71 2.49
CA GLN A 109 7.52 -23.25 1.13
C GLN A 109 6.86 -21.85 1.11
N PRO A 110 7.55 -20.81 1.61
CA PRO A 110 6.97 -19.48 1.70
C PRO A 110 6.63 -18.94 0.30
N LYS A 111 5.40 -18.42 0.16
CA LYS A 111 4.93 -17.80 -1.08
C LYS A 111 5.49 -16.38 -1.22
N GLU A 112 5.98 -16.04 -2.40
CA GLU A 112 6.44 -14.68 -2.69
C GLU A 112 5.27 -13.69 -2.62
N PHE A 113 5.46 -12.58 -1.89
CA PHE A 113 4.49 -11.50 -1.80
C PHE A 113 5.05 -10.21 -2.39
N ARG A 114 4.39 -9.69 -3.44
CA ARG A 114 4.78 -8.43 -4.09
C ARG A 114 4.15 -7.23 -3.37
N ILE A 115 4.99 -6.24 -3.06
CA ILE A 115 4.57 -5.00 -2.40
C ILE A 115 4.00 -4.03 -3.44
N PHE A 116 2.72 -3.66 -3.32
CA PHE A 116 2.09 -2.69 -4.24
C PHE A 116 2.54 -1.25 -3.96
N ASN A 117 2.87 -0.48 -4.99
CA ASN A 117 3.20 0.94 -4.83
C ASN A 117 1.92 1.80 -4.93
N THR A 118 1.37 2.18 -3.78
CA THR A 118 0.16 3.02 -3.71
C THR A 118 0.37 4.48 -4.12
N LYS A 119 1.58 4.89 -4.55
CA LYS A 119 1.84 6.25 -5.05
C LYS A 119 1.33 6.50 -6.47
N GLN A 120 0.79 5.48 -7.14
CA GLN A 120 -0.11 5.64 -8.27
C GLN A 120 -1.50 6.08 -7.76
N ARG A 121 -1.58 7.18 -7.01
CA ARG A 121 -2.87 7.80 -6.69
C ARG A 121 -3.24 8.67 -7.88
N ASN A 122 -4.43 8.46 -8.44
CA ASN A 122 -5.06 9.47 -9.28
C ASN A 122 -4.94 10.83 -8.56
N PRO A 123 -4.57 11.91 -9.28
CA PRO A 123 -4.42 13.22 -8.68
C PRO A 123 -5.74 13.61 -8.01
N VAL A 124 -5.74 13.68 -6.68
CA VAL A 124 -6.87 14.17 -5.90
C VAL A 124 -7.15 15.60 -6.38
N GLY A 125 -8.29 15.80 -7.06
CA GLY A 125 -8.66 17.09 -7.67
C GLY A 125 -8.59 17.17 -9.20
N ALA A 126 -8.37 16.08 -9.92
CA ALA A 126 -8.61 16.06 -11.37
C ALA A 126 -10.12 16.30 -11.67
N PRO A 127 -10.49 17.20 -12.60
CA PRO A 127 -11.87 17.31 -13.07
C PRO A 127 -12.31 15.97 -13.68
N TRP A 128 -13.58 15.58 -13.49
CA TRP A 128 -14.13 14.27 -13.89
C TRP A 128 -13.80 13.90 -15.35
N GLY A 129 -13.66 14.88 -16.25
CA GLY A 129 -13.27 14.69 -17.66
C GLY A 129 -11.78 14.39 -17.93
N LEU A 130 -10.95 14.26 -16.90
CA LEU A 130 -9.53 13.84 -16.99
C LEU A 130 -9.25 12.60 -16.12
N MET A 131 -10.29 11.95 -15.58
CA MET A 131 -10.11 10.68 -14.90
C MET A 131 -9.93 9.58 -15.96
N PRO A 132 -8.96 8.66 -15.79
CA PRO A 132 -8.90 7.48 -16.63
C PRO A 132 -10.21 6.71 -16.46
N GLU A 133 -10.95 6.51 -17.54
CA GLU A 133 -12.06 5.56 -17.55
C GLU A 133 -11.49 4.17 -17.31
N TYR A 134 -11.92 3.53 -16.22
CA TYR A 134 -11.58 2.14 -15.97
C TYR A 134 -12.55 1.28 -16.79
N HIS A 135 -12.13 0.89 -17.99
CA HIS A 135 -12.84 -0.10 -18.78
C HIS A 135 -12.55 -1.48 -18.20
N VAL A 136 -13.58 -2.11 -17.62
CA VAL A 136 -13.50 -3.51 -17.17
C VAL A 136 -13.73 -4.38 -18.40
N ASN A 137 -12.64 -4.89 -19.00
CA ASN A 137 -12.75 -5.90 -20.06
C ASN A 137 -12.87 -7.27 -19.41
N PHE A 138 -13.99 -7.94 -19.67
CA PHE A 138 -14.13 -9.36 -19.34
C PHE A 138 -13.62 -10.18 -20.52
N LYS A 139 -12.57 -10.97 -20.31
CA LYS A 139 -12.09 -11.95 -21.30
C LYS A 139 -12.66 -13.32 -20.94
N LYS A 140 -13.33 -13.98 -21.89
CA LYS A 140 -13.80 -15.37 -21.75
C LYS A 140 -12.58 -16.29 -21.83
N ILE A 141 -12.38 -17.15 -20.84
CA ILE A 141 -11.12 -17.91 -20.70
C ILE A 141 -11.23 -19.33 -21.25
N ASN A 142 -12.42 -19.93 -21.36
CA ASN A 142 -12.57 -21.27 -21.92
C ASN A 142 -13.78 -21.37 -22.86
N GLU A 143 -13.58 -21.91 -24.07
CA GLU A 143 -14.63 -22.50 -24.89
C GLU A 143 -14.57 -24.01 -24.67
N GLY A 144 -15.50 -24.58 -23.87
CA GLY A 144 -15.67 -26.04 -23.83
C GLY A 144 -16.06 -26.73 -22.52
N THR A 145 -16.30 -26.05 -21.41
CA THR A 145 -16.79 -26.67 -20.15
C THR A 145 -17.86 -25.81 -19.50
N ASP A 146 -18.96 -26.43 -19.02
CA ASP A 146 -20.18 -25.81 -18.48
C ASP A 146 -20.02 -25.05 -17.14
N GLU A 147 -18.80 -24.63 -16.79
CA GLU A 147 -18.51 -23.82 -15.61
C GLU A 147 -18.01 -22.44 -16.06
N GLU A 148 -18.88 -21.43 -15.90
CA GLU A 148 -18.57 -20.03 -16.20
C GLU A 148 -17.56 -19.46 -15.19
N MET A 149 -16.29 -19.41 -15.58
CA MET A 149 -15.22 -18.81 -14.78
C MET A 149 -14.77 -17.49 -15.40
N TRP A 150 -15.01 -16.39 -14.68
CA TRP A 150 -14.58 -15.04 -15.05
C TRP A 150 -13.33 -14.66 -14.23
N GLU A 151 -12.18 -14.41 -14.86
CA GLU A 151 -11.04 -13.79 -14.17
C GLU A 151 -11.07 -12.26 -14.36
N MET A 152 -10.85 -11.55 -13.25
CA MET A 152 -10.64 -10.10 -13.23
C MET A 152 -9.18 -9.79 -13.56
N GLU A 153 -8.90 -9.32 -14.77
CA GLU A 153 -7.63 -8.63 -15.03
C GLU A 153 -7.80 -7.12 -14.78
N THR A 154 -7.15 -6.62 -13.73
CA THR A 154 -7.01 -5.18 -13.53
C THR A 154 -5.87 -4.65 -14.39
N ILE A 155 -6.18 -4.13 -15.58
CA ILE A 155 -5.22 -3.30 -16.32
C ILE A 155 -5.19 -1.95 -15.61
N GLN A 156 -4.08 -1.64 -14.91
CA GLN A 156 -3.88 -0.27 -14.43
C GLN A 156 -3.81 0.66 -15.64
N PRO A 157 -4.55 1.78 -15.66
CA PRO A 157 -4.46 2.72 -16.77
C PRO A 157 -3.06 3.32 -16.78
N VAL A 158 -2.24 2.90 -17.75
CA VAL A 158 -1.00 3.60 -18.07
C VAL A 158 -1.44 4.91 -18.72
N LEU A 159 -1.29 6.04 -18.01
CA LEU A 159 -1.53 7.36 -18.58
C LEU A 159 -0.77 7.46 -19.92
N THR A 160 -1.52 7.61 -21.01
CA THR A 160 -0.93 7.76 -22.35
C THR A 160 -0.11 9.06 -22.40
N ALA A 161 0.79 9.20 -23.38
CA ALA A 161 1.58 10.42 -23.53
C ALA A 161 0.69 11.66 -23.68
N GLU A 162 -0.44 11.50 -24.36
CA GLU A 162 -1.45 12.53 -24.59
C GLU A 162 -2.15 12.95 -23.30
N ASP A 163 -2.48 11.99 -22.42
CA ASP A 163 -3.11 12.29 -21.11
C ASP A 163 -2.16 13.06 -20.18
N LYS A 164 -0.86 12.74 -20.22
CA LYS A 164 0.17 13.48 -19.47
C LYS A 164 0.32 14.91 -19.98
N GLU A 165 0.14 15.13 -21.27
CA GLU A 165 0.22 16.45 -21.90
C GLU A 165 -1.01 17.31 -21.57
N LYS A 166 -2.22 16.72 -21.65
CA LYS A 166 -3.47 17.35 -21.17
C LYS A 166 -3.38 17.75 -19.70
N PHE A 167 -2.77 16.93 -18.85
CA PHE A 167 -2.59 17.24 -17.44
C PHE A 167 -1.59 18.40 -17.21
N LYS A 168 -0.51 18.47 -17.99
CA LYS A 168 0.44 19.60 -17.97
C LYS A 168 -0.21 20.90 -18.45
N ASP A 169 -1.00 20.83 -19.51
CA ASP A 169 -1.74 21.97 -20.06
C ASP A 169 -2.81 22.49 -19.08
N ALA A 170 -3.58 21.59 -18.46
CA ALA A 170 -4.54 21.96 -17.40
C ALA A 170 -3.87 22.62 -16.19
N LYS A 171 -2.64 22.22 -15.86
CA LYS A 171 -1.83 22.86 -14.80
C LYS A 171 -1.35 24.25 -15.22
N ARG A 172 -0.90 24.42 -16.47
CA ARG A 172 -0.52 25.73 -17.04
C ARG A 172 -1.71 26.70 -17.08
N LYS A 173 -2.91 26.20 -17.35
CA LYS A 173 -4.18 26.96 -17.41
C LYS A 173 -4.80 27.24 -16.04
N GLY A 174 -4.17 26.82 -14.93
CA GLY A 174 -4.68 27.06 -13.58
C GLY A 174 -6.02 26.38 -13.27
N LEU A 175 -6.38 25.31 -14.00
CA LEU A 175 -7.63 24.57 -13.84
C LEU A 175 -7.56 23.54 -12.69
N LEU A 176 -6.35 23.14 -12.30
CA LEU A 176 -6.11 22.30 -11.14
C LEU A 176 -6.11 23.16 -9.86
N GLY A 177 -7.24 23.22 -9.17
CA GLY A 177 -7.41 23.97 -7.91
C GLY A 177 -8.75 24.68 -7.75
N LYS A 178 -9.59 24.73 -8.79
CA LYS A 178 -10.96 25.23 -8.65
C LYS A 178 -11.80 24.19 -7.92
N SER A 179 -12.47 24.60 -6.84
CA SER A 179 -13.36 23.74 -6.06
C SER A 179 -14.42 23.10 -6.97
N HIS A 180 -14.84 21.89 -6.61
CA HIS A 180 -15.75 20.98 -7.35
C HIS A 180 -17.13 21.57 -7.74
N TRP A 181 -17.35 22.86 -7.48
CA TRP A 181 -18.62 23.57 -7.61
C TRP A 181 -18.77 24.37 -8.90
N ASN A 182 -17.70 24.59 -9.68
CA ASN A 182 -17.74 25.53 -10.80
C ASN A 182 -17.28 24.94 -12.16
N VAL A 183 -17.49 23.64 -12.37
CA VAL A 183 -17.21 23.00 -13.67
C VAL A 183 -18.53 22.74 -14.40
N PRO A 184 -18.74 23.29 -15.61
CA PRO A 184 -19.94 23.00 -16.41
C PRO A 184 -19.99 21.49 -16.70
N HIS A 185 -21.12 20.86 -16.38
CA HIS A 185 -21.32 19.44 -16.64
C HIS A 185 -21.74 19.26 -18.11
N PRO A 186 -21.31 18.17 -18.77
CA PRO A 186 -21.77 17.86 -20.13
C PRO A 186 -23.30 17.70 -20.14
N GLU A 187 -23.93 18.10 -21.24
CA GLU A 187 -25.36 17.91 -21.47
C GLU A 187 -25.74 16.43 -21.24
N GLY A 188 -26.74 16.19 -20.38
CA GLY A 188 -27.21 14.84 -20.03
C GLY A 188 -26.81 14.33 -18.63
N TYR A 189 -26.06 15.10 -17.84
CA TYR A 189 -25.72 14.70 -16.47
C TYR A 189 -26.90 14.90 -15.49
N VAL A 190 -27.54 13.80 -15.06
CA VAL A 190 -28.59 13.81 -14.03
C VAL A 190 -27.97 13.48 -12.66
N ARG A 191 -28.03 14.39 -11.69
CA ARG A 191 -27.62 14.13 -10.31
C ARG A 191 -28.52 13.07 -9.68
N GLY A 192 -27.91 12.14 -8.95
CA GLY A 192 -28.53 10.99 -8.28
C GLY A 192 -30.00 11.20 -7.91
N GLY A 193 -30.87 10.52 -8.65
CA GLY A 193 -32.30 10.44 -8.44
C GLY A 193 -32.76 9.05 -8.90
N VAL A 194 -33.49 8.39 -8.00
CA VAL A 194 -34.24 7.13 -8.12
C VAL A 194 -34.53 6.69 -9.57
N TRP A 195 -34.20 5.44 -9.88
CA TRP A 195 -34.66 4.75 -11.09
C TRP A 195 -36.19 4.82 -11.19
N LYS A 196 -36.72 5.65 -12.08
CA LYS A 196 -38.06 5.43 -12.63
C LYS A 196 -37.89 4.69 -13.95
N HIS A 197 -38.31 3.43 -13.96
CA HIS A 197 -38.66 2.75 -15.20
C HIS A 197 -39.72 3.61 -15.91
N GLN A 198 -39.42 4.06 -17.12
CA GLN A 198 -40.46 4.46 -18.07
C GLN A 198 -40.43 3.45 -19.21
N GLY A 199 -41.37 2.50 -19.14
CA GLY A 199 -41.83 1.78 -20.30
C GLY A 199 -42.50 2.76 -21.25
N LYS A 200 -42.25 2.55 -22.55
CA LYS A 200 -42.94 3.23 -23.65
C LYS A 200 -44.44 2.91 -23.61
N PHE A 201 -45.27 3.94 -23.65
CA PHE A 201 -46.55 4.00 -24.35
C PHE A 201 -46.76 5.44 -24.82
#